data_AF-A0A4R0IKU7-F1
#
_entry.id   AF-A0A4R0IKU7-F1
#
_cell.length_a   1.000
_cell.length_b   1.000
_cell.length_c   1.000
_cell.angle_alpha   90.00
_cell.angle_beta   90.00
_cell.angle_gamma   90.00
#
_symmetry.space_group_name_H-M   'P 1'
#
loop_
_entity.id
_entity.type
_entity.pdbx_description
1 polymer ?
#
loop_
_entity_poly.entity_id
_entity_poly.type
_entity_poly.pdbx_seq_one_letter_code
_entity_poly.pdbx_strand_id
1 'polypeptide(L)'
;MRRALLALTVLLITALVPVSAQAYANAFFPTQSSGNRGADVQAIQYLLQYAGQSVPADGVFGASTVTAAKAFQTAKGLGVDGIVGPQTWAALAPTIRSGDSNAAVKALQVELNAKRRLSLPVDGVFSTAVRDAVVSFQSHAGIGADGVVGPITWRNLAWHYDYPDFSANLCDQDPDGNGTAANWAAAAPVAQLEAAARSFASTGQGKVPYGDAGFEHGGDIPGHGSHENGMDIDIWPVRTDNAQCTAGRITWESSTYDRAATRQLIQAVRAAAPGHVKYIWFNDPTLISEGLTQNWPAHDNHLHVRYCEKVHPNSTYVC
;
A
#
# COMPACT_ATOMS: atom_id res chain seq x y z
N MET A 1 -35.04 0.51 66.01
CA MET A 1 -34.00 1.37 65.41
C MET A 1 -33.26 0.57 64.34
N ARG A 2 -33.61 0.70 63.05
CA ARG A 2 -32.81 0.13 61.95
C ARG A 2 -32.21 1.29 61.16
N ARG A 3 -30.89 1.46 61.26
CA ARG A 3 -30.13 2.46 60.53
C ARG A 3 -29.88 1.94 59.11
N ALA A 4 -30.31 2.69 58.11
CA ALA A 4 -29.95 2.47 56.72
C ALA A 4 -28.49 2.95 56.51
N LEU A 5 -27.62 2.10 55.98
CA LEU A 5 -26.37 2.53 55.36
C LEU A 5 -26.64 2.68 53.85
N LEU A 6 -26.60 3.91 53.34
CA LEU A 6 -26.41 4.15 51.91
C LEU A 6 -24.93 3.92 51.59
N ALA A 7 -24.63 2.89 50.83
CA ALA A 7 -23.34 2.76 50.17
C ALA A 7 -23.33 3.69 48.94
N LEU A 8 -22.49 4.72 48.97
CA LEU A 8 -22.28 5.61 47.84
C LEU A 8 -21.25 4.96 46.91
N THR A 9 -21.72 4.29 45.86
CA THR A 9 -20.87 3.73 44.82
C THR A 9 -20.38 4.87 43.93
N VAL A 10 -19.12 5.28 44.09
CA VAL A 10 -18.46 6.20 43.16
C VAL A 10 -18.10 5.41 41.91
N LEU A 11 -18.90 5.54 40.85
CA LEU A 11 -18.61 4.98 39.54
C LEU A 11 -17.56 5.87 38.87
N LEU A 12 -16.29 5.47 38.94
CA LEU A 12 -15.21 6.12 38.22
C LEU A 12 -15.35 5.76 36.73
N ILE A 13 -15.99 6.63 35.95
CA ILE A 13 -16.03 6.48 34.48
C ILE A 13 -14.66 6.90 33.97
N THR A 14 -13.76 5.94 33.79
CA THR A 14 -12.55 6.16 32.99
C THR A 14 -12.98 6.28 31.54
N ALA A 15 -13.20 7.51 31.08
CA ALA A 15 -13.29 7.80 29.66
C ALA A 15 -11.97 7.34 29.02
N LEU A 16 -12.05 6.34 28.14
CA LEU A 16 -11.00 6.01 27.18
C LEU A 16 -10.84 7.24 26.29
N VAL A 17 -9.91 8.12 26.65
CA VAL A 17 -9.45 9.17 25.74
C VAL A 17 -8.79 8.42 24.59
N PRO A 18 -9.26 8.52 23.34
CA PRO A 18 -8.56 7.94 22.22
C PRO A 18 -7.15 8.53 22.22
N VAL A 19 -6.14 7.68 22.43
CA VAL A 19 -4.75 8.09 22.33
C VAL A 19 -4.58 8.62 20.92
N SER A 20 -4.39 9.92 20.78
CA SER A 20 -3.98 10.52 19.51
C SER A 20 -2.77 9.73 19.03
N ALA A 21 -2.86 9.10 17.86
CA ALA A 21 -1.68 8.52 17.24
C ALA A 21 -0.65 9.64 17.14
N GLN A 22 0.47 9.55 17.87
CA GLN A 22 1.57 10.47 17.68
C GLN A 22 1.96 10.47 16.21
N ALA A 23 2.37 11.63 15.68
CA ALA A 23 3.04 11.71 14.39
C ALA A 23 4.07 10.58 14.25
N TYR A 24 4.01 9.83 13.14
CA TYR A 24 5.05 8.85 12.84
C TYR A 24 6.35 9.60 12.58
N ALA A 25 7.21 9.65 13.61
CA ALA A 25 8.49 10.37 13.56
C ALA A 25 9.38 9.90 12.40
N ASN A 26 9.13 8.68 11.89
CA ASN A 26 9.89 8.02 10.85
C ASN A 26 9.19 8.01 9.47
N ALA A 27 8.09 8.74 9.27
CA ALA A 27 7.44 8.81 7.96
C ALA A 27 8.46 9.30 6.90
N PHE A 28 8.62 8.53 5.84
CA PHE A 28 9.52 8.85 4.72
C PHE A 28 8.76 8.82 3.39
N PHE A 29 9.31 9.49 2.39
CA PHE A 29 8.76 9.40 1.04
C PHE A 29 9.17 8.07 0.40
N PRO A 30 8.22 7.19 0.03
CA PRO A 30 8.55 5.95 -0.67
C PRO A 30 9.23 6.26 -2.00
N THR A 31 10.20 5.43 -2.37
CA THR A 31 10.96 5.64 -3.61
C THR A 31 10.18 5.06 -4.78
N GLN A 32 9.83 5.93 -5.74
CA GLN A 32 9.13 5.51 -6.95
C GLN A 32 10.07 5.54 -8.16
N SER A 33 10.08 4.46 -8.93
CA SER A 33 10.98 4.23 -10.05
C SER A 33 10.31 3.39 -11.14
N SER A 34 11.02 3.17 -12.26
CA SER A 34 10.45 2.44 -13.40
C SER A 34 9.95 1.05 -13.02
N GLY A 35 8.69 0.77 -13.32
CA GLY A 35 8.01 -0.49 -12.94
C GLY A 35 7.07 -0.36 -11.75
N ASN A 36 7.21 0.68 -10.92
CA ASN A 36 6.21 1.02 -9.90
C ASN A 36 4.89 1.46 -10.54
N ARG A 37 3.81 1.28 -9.76
CA ARG A 37 2.43 1.58 -10.14
C ARG A 37 1.66 2.06 -8.92
N GLY A 38 0.50 2.69 -9.12
CA GLY A 38 -0.46 2.98 -8.05
C GLY A 38 -0.68 4.47 -7.79
N ALA A 39 -1.34 4.76 -6.66
CA ALA A 39 -1.75 6.10 -6.26
C ALA A 39 -0.57 7.06 -6.15
N ASP A 40 0.53 6.65 -5.49
CA ASP A 40 1.75 7.44 -5.37
C ASP A 40 2.33 7.84 -6.74
N VAL A 41 2.34 6.92 -7.70
CA VAL A 41 2.82 7.19 -9.06
C VAL A 41 1.90 8.19 -9.76
N GLN A 42 0.59 8.02 -9.62
CA GLN A 42 -0.38 8.93 -10.21
C GLN A 42 -0.28 10.33 -9.59
N ALA A 43 -0.05 10.43 -8.27
CA ALA A 43 0.20 11.67 -7.57
C ALA A 43 1.47 12.35 -8.08
N ILE A 44 2.58 11.61 -8.25
CA ILE A 44 3.82 12.11 -8.88
C ILE A 44 3.53 12.66 -10.27
N GLN A 45 2.78 11.95 -11.11
CA GLN A 45 2.47 12.40 -12.47
C GLN A 45 1.69 13.71 -12.46
N TYR A 46 0.71 13.87 -11.55
CA TYR A 46 -0.01 15.14 -11.38
C TYR A 46 0.88 16.26 -10.83
N LEU A 47 1.80 15.98 -9.91
CA LEU A 47 2.75 16.97 -9.42
C LEU A 47 3.76 17.38 -10.51
N LEU A 48 4.19 16.45 -11.36
CA LEU A 48 5.01 16.74 -12.53
C LEU A 48 4.27 17.64 -13.52
N GLN A 49 2.97 17.40 -13.76
CA GLN A 49 2.11 18.29 -14.55
C GLN A 49 2.02 19.69 -13.93
N TYR A 50 1.85 19.79 -12.61
CA TYR A 50 1.88 21.06 -11.89
C TYR A 50 3.22 21.80 -12.07
N ALA A 51 4.33 21.07 -12.09
CA ALA A 51 5.67 21.61 -12.36
C ALA A 51 5.95 21.88 -13.86
N GLY A 52 4.94 21.79 -14.73
CA GLY A 52 5.03 22.11 -16.16
C GLY A 52 5.55 20.98 -17.04
N GLN A 53 5.67 19.76 -16.53
CA GLN A 53 6.08 18.60 -17.32
C GLN A 53 4.88 17.95 -18.03
N SER A 54 5.10 17.44 -19.25
CA SER A 54 4.08 16.67 -19.97
C SER A 54 4.21 15.18 -19.66
N VAL A 55 3.22 14.62 -18.97
CA VAL A 55 3.17 13.19 -18.61
C VAL A 55 1.71 12.76 -18.42
N PRO A 56 1.28 11.58 -18.90
CA PRO A 56 -0.04 11.04 -18.55
C PRO A 56 -0.10 10.70 -17.06
N ALA A 57 -1.26 10.89 -16.43
CA ALA A 57 -1.51 10.50 -15.03
C ALA A 57 -2.23 9.15 -14.95
N ASP A 58 -1.59 8.09 -15.46
CA ASP A 58 -2.13 6.73 -15.57
C ASP A 58 -1.77 5.81 -14.39
N GLY A 59 -0.99 6.31 -13.42
CA GLY A 59 -0.51 5.53 -12.28
C GLY A 59 0.53 4.48 -12.64
N VAL A 60 1.19 4.56 -13.80
CA VAL A 60 2.28 3.67 -14.21
C VAL A 60 3.57 4.44 -14.37
N PHE A 61 4.63 4.02 -13.68
CA PHE A 61 5.94 4.65 -13.76
C PHE A 61 6.69 4.13 -15.00
N GLY A 62 6.18 4.52 -16.17
CA GLY A 62 6.72 4.17 -17.48
C GLY A 62 7.79 5.15 -17.98
N ALA A 63 8.21 4.96 -19.23
CA ALA A 63 9.24 5.78 -19.87
C ALA A 63 8.88 7.28 -19.92
N SER A 64 7.61 7.62 -20.08
CA SER A 64 7.11 9.01 -20.03
C SER A 64 7.35 9.63 -18.65
N THR A 65 7.00 8.91 -17.58
CA THR A 65 7.21 9.34 -16.19
C THR A 65 8.70 9.48 -15.87
N VAL A 66 9.55 8.54 -16.30
CA VAL A 66 11.02 8.64 -16.16
C VAL A 66 11.56 9.90 -16.85
N THR A 67 11.10 10.17 -18.07
CA THR A 67 11.54 11.34 -18.85
C THR A 67 11.13 12.65 -18.16
N ALA A 68 9.88 12.74 -17.71
CA ALA A 68 9.37 13.90 -16.98
C ALA A 68 10.09 14.10 -15.63
N ALA A 69 10.38 13.03 -14.90
CA ALA A 69 11.15 13.08 -13.65
C ALA A 69 12.57 13.62 -13.89
N LYS A 70 13.28 13.13 -14.92
CA LYS A 70 14.62 13.64 -15.28
C LYS A 70 14.62 15.10 -15.70
N ALA A 71 13.61 15.52 -16.47
CA ALA A 71 13.46 16.92 -16.87
C ALA A 71 13.20 17.82 -15.65
N PHE A 72 12.35 17.39 -14.73
CA PHE A 72 12.10 18.08 -13.47
C PHE A 72 13.37 18.17 -12.59
N GLN A 73 14.07 17.05 -12.40
CA GLN A 73 15.33 17.00 -11.64
C GLN A 73 16.37 17.97 -12.23
N THR A 74 16.50 17.98 -13.56
CA THR A 74 17.38 18.93 -14.27
C THR A 74 16.98 20.37 -13.98
N ALA A 75 15.70 20.71 -14.10
CA ALA A 75 15.18 22.05 -13.86
C ALA A 75 15.35 22.52 -12.40
N LYS A 76 15.45 21.59 -11.45
CA LYS A 76 15.66 21.86 -10.02
C LYS A 76 17.11 21.71 -9.55
N GLY A 77 18.04 21.33 -10.42
CA GLY A 77 19.43 21.10 -10.06
C GLY A 77 19.65 19.89 -9.13
N LEU A 78 18.82 18.86 -9.24
CA LEU A 78 18.92 17.61 -8.48
C LEU A 78 19.75 16.56 -9.25
N GLY A 79 20.10 15.47 -8.58
CA GLY A 79 20.63 14.27 -9.26
C GLY A 79 19.64 13.75 -10.30
N VAL A 80 20.10 13.58 -11.55
CA VAL A 80 19.25 13.25 -12.71
C VAL A 80 19.27 11.74 -12.97
N ASP A 81 18.59 10.97 -12.11
CA ASP A 81 18.47 9.51 -12.22
C ASP A 81 17.10 9.06 -12.76
N GLY A 82 16.09 9.95 -12.75
CA GLY A 82 14.70 9.62 -13.09
C GLY A 82 13.96 8.85 -12.01
N ILE A 83 14.51 8.78 -10.80
CA ILE A 83 13.90 8.17 -9.61
C ILE A 83 13.30 9.28 -8.74
N VAL A 84 12.06 9.09 -8.32
CA VAL A 84 11.40 10.02 -7.39
C VAL A 84 11.65 9.53 -5.97
N GLY A 85 12.84 9.87 -5.46
CA GLY A 85 13.23 9.66 -4.06
C GLY A 85 12.98 10.89 -3.18
N PRO A 86 13.44 10.88 -1.91
CA PRO A 86 13.11 11.92 -0.92
C PRO A 86 13.45 13.36 -1.35
N GLN A 87 14.57 13.57 -2.03
CA GLN A 87 14.97 14.89 -2.53
C GLN A 87 14.07 15.38 -3.66
N THR A 88 13.72 14.49 -4.60
CA THR A 88 12.79 14.80 -5.70
C THR A 88 11.40 15.12 -5.16
N TRP A 89 10.88 14.30 -4.25
CA TRP A 89 9.59 14.55 -3.58
C TRP A 89 9.54 15.90 -2.87
N ALA A 90 10.57 16.22 -2.08
CA ALA A 90 10.63 17.49 -1.34
C ALA A 90 10.64 18.72 -2.25
N ALA A 91 11.22 18.62 -3.46
CA ALA A 91 11.21 19.69 -4.45
C ALA A 91 9.91 19.75 -5.27
N LEU A 92 9.23 18.60 -5.43
CA LEU A 92 8.10 18.41 -6.33
C LEU A 92 6.75 18.75 -5.67
N ALA A 93 6.62 18.50 -4.37
CA ALA A 93 5.36 18.68 -3.63
C ALA A 93 5.20 20.11 -3.10
N PRO A 94 4.27 20.93 -3.63
CA PRO A 94 4.06 22.30 -3.18
C PRO A 94 3.18 22.37 -1.92
N THR A 95 3.19 23.51 -1.23
CA THR A 95 2.16 23.80 -0.22
C THR A 95 0.85 24.19 -0.91
N ILE A 96 -0.24 23.48 -0.60
CA ILE A 96 -1.59 23.76 -1.13
C ILE A 96 -2.63 23.90 -0.01
N ARG A 97 -3.71 24.64 -0.28
CA ARG A 97 -4.77 24.98 0.68
C ARG A 97 -6.11 25.24 0.00
N SER A 98 -7.16 25.39 0.80
CA SER A 98 -8.50 25.74 0.34
C SER A 98 -8.49 26.95 -0.62
N GLY A 99 -9.19 26.80 -1.74
CA GLY A 99 -9.22 27.80 -2.83
C GLY A 99 -8.23 27.53 -3.96
N ASP A 100 -7.20 26.70 -3.76
CA ASP A 100 -6.33 26.28 -4.86
C ASP A 100 -7.10 25.40 -5.86
N SER A 101 -6.79 25.59 -7.15
CA SER A 101 -7.36 24.78 -8.24
C SER A 101 -6.29 24.49 -9.29
N ASN A 102 -5.68 23.30 -9.22
CA ASN A 102 -4.55 22.90 -10.08
C ASN A 102 -4.27 21.40 -10.00
N ALA A 103 -3.25 20.93 -10.76
CA ALA A 103 -2.88 19.51 -10.78
C ALA A 103 -2.30 19.00 -9.45
N ALA A 104 -1.66 19.83 -8.62
CA ALA A 104 -1.21 19.39 -7.30
C ALA A 104 -2.38 19.03 -6.35
N VAL A 105 -3.55 19.66 -6.53
CA VAL A 105 -4.77 19.24 -5.82
C VAL A 105 -5.28 17.88 -6.32
N LYS A 106 -5.13 17.56 -7.62
CA LYS A 106 -5.45 16.21 -8.12
C LYS A 106 -4.57 15.14 -7.49
N ALA A 107 -3.28 15.43 -7.32
CA ALA A 107 -2.36 14.55 -6.60
C ALA A 107 -2.87 14.28 -5.17
N LEU A 108 -3.27 15.35 -4.44
CA LEU A 108 -3.83 15.22 -3.10
C LEU A 108 -5.12 14.38 -3.07
N GLN A 109 -6.03 14.59 -4.02
CA GLN A 109 -7.30 13.87 -4.10
C GLN A 109 -7.08 12.36 -4.34
N VAL A 110 -6.14 12.00 -5.22
CA VAL A 110 -5.75 10.60 -5.47
C VAL A 110 -5.20 9.95 -4.20
N GLU A 111 -4.24 10.60 -3.56
CA GLU A 111 -3.64 10.12 -2.32
C GLU A 111 -4.70 9.95 -1.23
N LEU A 112 -5.51 10.97 -0.93
CA LEU A 112 -6.56 10.87 0.08
C LEU A 112 -7.56 9.74 -0.22
N ASN A 113 -7.94 9.54 -1.48
CA ASN A 113 -8.84 8.45 -1.85
C ASN A 113 -8.23 7.08 -1.56
N ALA A 114 -6.98 6.84 -1.97
CA ALA A 114 -6.29 5.57 -1.76
C ALA A 114 -5.98 5.31 -0.28
N LYS A 115 -5.38 6.28 0.39
CA LYS A 115 -4.83 6.18 1.76
C LYS A 115 -5.92 6.18 2.83
N ARG A 116 -7.05 6.87 2.57
CA ARG A 116 -8.15 7.07 3.54
C ARG A 116 -9.45 6.42 3.12
N ARG A 117 -9.44 5.65 2.02
CA ARG A 117 -10.61 4.97 1.46
C ARG A 117 -11.77 5.94 1.21
N LEU A 118 -11.44 7.08 0.62
CA LEU A 118 -12.41 8.12 0.29
C LEU A 118 -12.84 8.04 -1.17
N SER A 119 -13.93 8.74 -1.50
CA SER A 119 -14.47 8.85 -2.85
C SER A 119 -14.60 10.32 -3.28
N LEU A 120 -13.55 11.11 -3.03
CA LEU A 120 -13.47 12.51 -3.46
C LEU A 120 -13.38 12.60 -5.00
N PRO A 121 -14.01 13.59 -5.64
CA PRO A 121 -13.78 13.85 -7.06
C PRO A 121 -12.31 14.25 -7.28
N VAL A 122 -11.68 13.73 -8.34
CA VAL A 122 -10.31 14.10 -8.75
C VAL A 122 -10.36 15.21 -9.80
N ASP A 123 -10.98 16.34 -9.43
CA ASP A 123 -11.22 17.48 -10.31
C ASP A 123 -10.14 18.57 -10.22
N GLY A 124 -9.26 18.49 -9.23
CA GLY A 124 -8.22 19.47 -8.96
C GLY A 124 -8.70 20.70 -8.20
N VAL A 125 -9.90 20.67 -7.61
CA VAL A 125 -10.45 21.78 -6.82
C VAL A 125 -10.32 21.49 -5.32
N PHE A 126 -9.61 22.36 -4.60
CA PHE A 126 -9.44 22.23 -3.15
C PHE A 126 -10.69 22.79 -2.46
N SER A 127 -11.77 22.01 -2.52
CA SER A 127 -13.07 22.33 -1.92
C SER A 127 -13.08 22.16 -0.40
N THR A 128 -14.17 22.56 0.26
CA THR A 128 -14.38 22.32 1.69
C THR A 128 -14.30 20.84 2.03
N ALA A 129 -14.85 19.95 1.19
CA ALA A 129 -14.76 18.50 1.40
C ALA A 129 -13.31 17.99 1.37
N VAL A 130 -12.48 18.52 0.45
CA VAL A 130 -11.05 18.21 0.42
C VAL A 130 -10.35 18.73 1.68
N ARG A 131 -10.67 19.95 2.13
CA ARG A 131 -10.14 20.50 3.39
C ARG A 131 -10.49 19.64 4.59
N ASP A 132 -11.74 19.21 4.71
CA ASP A 132 -12.20 18.37 5.82
C ASP A 132 -11.51 17.00 5.80
N ALA A 133 -11.27 16.43 4.60
CA ALA A 133 -10.47 15.22 4.44
C ALA A 133 -9.01 15.42 4.85
N VAL A 134 -8.39 16.56 4.52
CA VAL A 134 -7.03 16.91 4.96
C VAL A 134 -6.97 17.03 6.47
N VAL A 135 -7.90 17.77 7.09
CA VAL A 135 -7.98 17.92 8.56
C VAL A 135 -8.17 16.57 9.24
N SER A 136 -9.02 15.71 8.68
CA SER A 136 -9.24 14.35 9.17
C SER A 136 -7.97 13.50 9.10
N PHE A 137 -7.30 13.50 7.94
CA PHE A 137 -6.02 12.81 7.76
C PHE A 137 -4.96 13.32 8.75
N GLN A 138 -4.79 14.64 8.83
CA GLN A 138 -3.84 15.27 9.73
C GLN A 138 -4.08 14.94 11.20
N SER A 139 -5.35 14.91 11.61
CA SER A 139 -5.75 14.51 12.97
C SER A 139 -5.45 13.04 13.22
N HIS A 140 -5.78 12.18 12.25
CA HIS A 140 -5.48 10.74 12.32
C HIS A 140 -3.97 10.47 12.38
N ALA A 141 -3.17 11.20 11.61
CA ALA A 141 -1.72 11.07 11.58
C ALA A 141 -1.02 11.83 12.71
N GLY A 142 -1.72 12.58 13.57
CA GLY A 142 -1.13 13.30 14.70
C GLY A 142 -0.18 14.44 14.32
N ILE A 143 -0.31 15.02 13.13
CA ILE A 143 0.62 16.05 12.59
C ILE A 143 0.10 17.49 12.70
N GLY A 144 -0.97 17.70 13.45
CA GLY A 144 -1.67 19.00 13.56
C GLY A 144 -2.62 19.22 12.39
N ALA A 145 -3.84 19.73 12.67
CA ALA A 145 -4.98 19.68 11.76
C ALA A 145 -5.41 21.07 11.23
N ASP A 146 -4.48 21.76 10.57
CA ASP A 146 -4.69 23.12 10.04
C ASP A 146 -5.44 23.16 8.69
N GLY A 147 -5.60 22.02 8.02
CA GLY A 147 -6.21 21.91 6.70
C GLY A 147 -5.32 22.39 5.55
N VAL A 148 -4.02 22.59 5.81
CA VAL A 148 -3.01 22.98 4.82
C VAL A 148 -2.12 21.79 4.51
N VAL A 149 -1.92 21.49 3.24
CA VAL A 149 -1.05 20.39 2.81
C VAL A 149 0.33 20.95 2.53
N GLY A 150 1.18 20.95 3.57
CA GLY A 150 2.60 21.29 3.47
C GLY A 150 3.51 20.05 3.45
N PRO A 151 4.84 20.24 3.58
CA PRO A 151 5.81 19.14 3.48
C PRO A 151 5.59 18.00 4.49
N ILE A 152 5.09 18.30 5.69
CA ILE A 152 4.78 17.28 6.71
C ILE A 152 3.57 16.45 6.29
N THR A 153 2.50 17.09 5.82
CA THR A 153 1.29 16.42 5.33
C THR A 153 1.61 15.53 4.13
N TRP A 154 2.34 16.04 3.12
CA TRP A 154 2.75 15.24 1.95
C TRP A 154 3.56 14.00 2.32
N ARG A 155 4.56 14.16 3.20
CA ARG A 155 5.42 13.04 3.59
C ARG A 155 4.64 11.96 4.34
N ASN A 156 3.76 12.34 5.26
CA ASN A 156 2.95 11.37 5.98
C ASN A 156 1.89 10.74 5.08
N LEU A 157 1.34 11.48 4.12
CA LEU A 157 0.31 10.96 3.23
C LEU A 157 0.88 9.92 2.27
N ALA A 158 2.04 10.21 1.64
CA ALA A 158 2.75 9.25 0.80
C ALA A 158 3.24 8.03 1.59
N TRP A 159 3.61 8.21 2.87
CA TRP A 159 4.01 7.11 3.75
C TRP A 159 2.83 6.21 4.18
N HIS A 160 1.63 6.76 4.25
CA HIS A 160 0.45 6.02 4.71
C HIS A 160 0.17 4.84 3.78
N TYR A 161 -0.26 3.70 4.33
CA TYR A 161 -0.47 2.50 3.53
C TYR A 161 -1.79 2.55 2.78
N ASP A 162 -1.86 1.81 1.68
CA ASP A 162 -3.05 1.62 0.88
C ASP A 162 -3.80 0.39 1.37
N TYR A 163 -5.13 0.46 1.29
CA TYR A 163 -5.98 -0.71 1.46
C TYR A 163 -6.28 -1.30 0.07
N PRO A 164 -5.99 -2.59 -0.17
CA PRO A 164 -6.27 -3.23 -1.45
C PRO A 164 -7.74 -3.13 -1.87
N ASP A 165 -7.97 -2.89 -3.15
CA ASP A 165 -9.31 -2.98 -3.72
C ASP A 165 -9.73 -4.45 -3.90
N PHE A 166 -10.45 -4.98 -2.92
CA PHE A 166 -11.03 -6.32 -2.97
C PHE A 166 -12.13 -6.50 -4.03
N SER A 167 -12.55 -5.42 -4.71
CA SER A 167 -13.37 -5.52 -5.91
C SER A 167 -12.54 -5.84 -7.16
N ALA A 168 -11.23 -5.55 -7.17
CA ALA A 168 -10.30 -5.70 -8.29
C ALA A 168 -9.76 -7.14 -8.50
N ASN A 169 -10.63 -8.15 -8.37
CA ASN A 169 -10.30 -9.58 -8.46
C ASN A 169 -9.45 -10.13 -7.32
N LEU A 170 -9.37 -9.43 -6.18
CA LEU A 170 -8.86 -9.96 -4.93
C LEU A 170 -10.01 -10.50 -4.08
N CYS A 171 -9.72 -11.40 -3.16
CA CYS A 171 -10.59 -11.71 -2.04
C CYS A 171 -9.78 -11.80 -0.75
N ASP A 172 -10.37 -11.25 0.30
CA ASP A 172 -9.79 -11.18 1.63
C ASP A 172 -9.85 -12.57 2.28
N GLN A 173 -8.68 -13.13 2.58
CA GLN A 173 -8.51 -14.41 3.25
C GLN A 173 -7.52 -14.20 4.38
N ASP A 174 -8.02 -13.97 5.60
CA ASP A 174 -7.21 -13.82 6.82
C ASP A 174 -7.15 -15.16 7.58
N PRO A 175 -6.16 -16.03 7.31
CA PRO A 175 -6.06 -17.34 7.95
C PRO A 175 -5.61 -17.26 9.40
N ASP A 176 -4.84 -16.23 9.73
CA ASP A 176 -4.10 -16.13 10.99
C ASP A 176 -4.87 -15.29 12.02
N GLY A 177 -6.04 -14.77 11.64
CA GLY A 177 -6.99 -14.09 12.52
C GLY A 177 -6.52 -12.70 12.92
N ASN A 178 -5.67 -12.08 12.11
CA ASN A 178 -5.14 -10.74 12.34
C ASN A 178 -6.17 -9.65 12.01
N GLY A 179 -7.30 -10.04 11.44
CA GLY A 179 -8.41 -9.22 11.00
C GLY A 179 -8.08 -8.44 9.73
N THR A 180 -9.09 -7.76 9.19
CA THR A 180 -8.93 -6.81 8.07
C THR A 180 -8.01 -5.62 8.40
N ALA A 181 -7.60 -5.50 9.67
CA ALA A 181 -6.61 -4.54 10.12
C ALA A 181 -5.22 -4.83 9.55
N ALA A 182 -4.89 -6.08 9.18
CA ALA A 182 -3.59 -6.50 8.66
C ALA A 182 -3.52 -6.54 7.12
N ASN A 183 -4.46 -5.88 6.42
CA ASN A 183 -4.52 -5.90 4.96
C ASN A 183 -3.82 -4.71 4.29
N TRP A 184 -3.13 -3.86 5.03
CA TRP A 184 -2.55 -2.62 4.52
C TRP A 184 -1.11 -2.82 4.07
N ALA A 185 -0.77 -2.29 2.91
CA ALA A 185 0.57 -2.35 2.35
C ALA A 185 0.96 -1.04 1.69
N ALA A 186 2.25 -0.86 1.41
CA ALA A 186 2.70 0.27 0.63
C ALA A 186 2.00 0.30 -0.74
N ALA A 187 1.76 1.50 -1.28
CA ALA A 187 0.95 1.68 -2.50
C ALA A 187 1.47 0.90 -3.71
N ALA A 188 2.80 0.84 -3.87
CA ALA A 188 3.42 0.11 -4.98
C ALA A 188 3.14 -1.41 -4.91
N PRO A 189 3.44 -2.12 -3.79
CA PRO A 189 3.02 -3.50 -3.58
C PRO A 189 1.52 -3.76 -3.85
N VAL A 190 0.63 -2.92 -3.30
CA VAL A 190 -0.83 -3.06 -3.49
C VAL A 190 -1.20 -2.97 -4.98
N ALA A 191 -0.79 -1.90 -5.64
CA ALA A 191 -1.13 -1.67 -7.05
C ALA A 191 -0.52 -2.72 -7.99
N GLN A 192 0.66 -3.23 -7.65
CA GLN A 192 1.31 -4.32 -8.39
C GLN A 192 0.53 -5.62 -8.23
N LEU A 193 0.09 -5.96 -7.02
CA LEU A 193 -0.72 -7.16 -6.77
C LEU A 193 -2.09 -7.05 -7.43
N GLU A 194 -2.76 -5.90 -7.37
CA GLU A 194 -4.03 -5.69 -8.08
C GLU A 194 -3.88 -5.83 -9.60
N ALA A 195 -2.76 -5.33 -10.16
CA ALA A 195 -2.46 -5.53 -11.57
C ALA A 195 -2.23 -7.01 -11.90
N ALA A 196 -1.52 -7.74 -11.04
CA ALA A 196 -1.35 -9.19 -11.17
C ALA A 196 -2.69 -9.91 -11.09
N ALA A 197 -3.57 -9.54 -10.15
CA ALA A 197 -4.89 -10.13 -9.97
C ALA A 197 -5.80 -9.91 -11.18
N ARG A 198 -5.79 -8.71 -11.78
CA ARG A 198 -6.49 -8.46 -13.06
C ARG A 198 -5.97 -9.35 -14.19
N SER A 199 -4.66 -9.51 -14.31
CA SER A 199 -4.06 -10.40 -15.33
C SER A 199 -4.40 -11.87 -15.04
N PHE A 200 -4.33 -12.29 -13.79
CA PHE A 200 -4.61 -13.66 -13.38
C PHE A 200 -6.08 -14.02 -13.60
N ALA A 201 -7.01 -13.14 -13.26
CA ALA A 201 -8.44 -13.36 -13.48
C ALA A 201 -8.78 -13.65 -14.96
N SER A 202 -8.02 -13.08 -15.91
CA SER A 202 -8.20 -13.34 -17.34
C SER A 202 -7.92 -14.79 -17.77
N THR A 203 -7.26 -15.59 -16.92
CA THR A 203 -7.00 -17.01 -17.15
C THR A 203 -8.20 -17.91 -16.85
N GLY A 204 -9.26 -17.39 -16.20
CA GLY A 204 -10.43 -18.17 -15.78
C GLY A 204 -10.28 -18.87 -14.43
N GLN A 205 -9.13 -18.73 -13.76
CA GLN A 205 -8.79 -19.33 -12.45
C GLN A 205 -9.42 -18.60 -11.24
N GLY A 206 -10.26 -17.59 -11.48
CA GLY A 206 -10.94 -16.83 -10.45
C GLY A 206 -10.09 -15.72 -9.81
N LYS A 207 -10.46 -15.34 -8.59
CA LYS A 207 -9.83 -14.26 -7.81
C LYS A 207 -8.54 -14.70 -7.14
N VAL A 208 -7.68 -13.75 -6.80
CA VAL A 208 -6.47 -13.99 -6.01
C VAL A 208 -6.80 -13.90 -4.52
N PRO A 209 -6.50 -14.95 -3.72
CA PRO A 209 -6.77 -14.98 -2.29
C PRO A 209 -5.67 -14.23 -1.52
N TYR A 210 -5.95 -12.97 -1.21
CA TYR A 210 -5.06 -12.09 -0.47
C TYR A 210 -5.03 -12.51 1.01
N GLY A 211 -3.83 -12.72 1.53
CA GLY A 211 -3.52 -13.06 2.91
C GLY A 211 -3.24 -11.83 3.77
N ASP A 212 -2.25 -11.96 4.64
CA ASP A 212 -1.74 -10.86 5.45
C ASP A 212 -0.81 -9.94 4.66
N ALA A 213 -0.69 -8.68 5.07
CA ALA A 213 0.28 -7.74 4.52
C ALA A 213 0.90 -6.79 5.54
N GLY A 214 0.09 -6.16 6.39
CA GLY A 214 0.55 -5.11 7.28
C GLY A 214 -0.59 -4.34 7.93
N PHE A 215 -0.32 -3.72 9.07
CA PHE A 215 -1.24 -2.75 9.65
C PHE A 215 -1.22 -1.43 8.90
N GLU A 216 -2.30 -0.63 8.99
CA GLU A 216 -2.42 0.70 8.33
C GLU A 216 -1.22 1.62 8.57
N HIS A 217 -0.51 1.43 9.68
CA HIS A 217 0.65 2.23 10.09
C HIS A 217 1.95 1.41 10.19
N GLY A 218 1.94 0.18 9.70
CA GLY A 218 2.96 -0.81 9.99
C GLY A 218 2.95 -1.26 11.45
N GLY A 219 4.02 -1.94 11.85
CA GLY A 219 4.20 -2.48 13.20
C GLY A 219 4.08 -4.01 13.27
N ASP A 220 4.46 -4.56 14.41
CA ASP A 220 4.62 -6.00 14.58
C ASP A 220 3.29 -6.75 14.48
N ILE A 221 3.19 -7.65 13.51
CA ILE A 221 2.11 -8.64 13.42
C ILE A 221 2.65 -9.90 14.12
N PRO A 222 2.04 -10.36 15.23
CA PRO A 222 2.51 -11.53 15.96
C PRO A 222 2.68 -12.74 15.04
N GLY A 223 3.88 -13.33 15.04
CA GLY A 223 4.23 -14.46 14.17
C GLY A 223 4.57 -14.11 12.72
N HIS A 224 4.43 -12.85 12.32
CA HIS A 224 4.54 -12.34 10.94
C HIS A 224 5.38 -11.06 10.87
N GLY A 225 6.50 -11.00 11.59
CA GLY A 225 7.31 -9.77 11.75
C GLY A 225 7.85 -9.16 10.45
N SER A 226 7.88 -9.89 9.34
CA SER A 226 8.19 -9.34 8.01
C SER A 226 7.16 -8.32 7.52
N HIS A 227 5.90 -8.50 7.87
CA HIS A 227 4.76 -7.71 7.40
C HIS A 227 4.66 -6.31 8.04
N GLU A 228 5.57 -5.99 8.96
CA GLU A 228 5.54 -4.73 9.71
C GLU A 228 5.69 -3.46 8.85
N ASN A 229 6.20 -3.60 7.62
CA ASN A 229 6.51 -2.48 6.73
C ASN A 229 5.62 -2.41 5.47
N GLY A 230 4.60 -3.27 5.35
CA GLY A 230 3.68 -3.27 4.19
C GLY A 230 4.36 -3.58 2.85
N MET A 231 5.57 -4.12 2.88
CA MET A 231 6.38 -4.51 1.70
C MET A 231 6.36 -6.02 1.46
N ASP A 232 5.65 -6.75 2.32
CA ASP A 232 5.43 -8.17 2.27
C ASP A 232 3.91 -8.40 2.14
N ILE A 233 3.50 -9.32 1.27
CA ILE A 233 2.09 -9.69 1.11
C ILE A 233 2.01 -11.21 0.96
N ASP A 234 1.19 -11.83 1.80
CA ASP A 234 0.87 -13.24 1.72
C ASP A 234 -0.30 -13.44 0.77
N ILE A 235 -0.23 -14.53 0.01
CA ILE A 235 -1.25 -14.91 -0.95
C ILE A 235 -1.47 -16.42 -0.80
N TRP A 236 -2.71 -16.89 -0.72
CA TRP A 236 -2.92 -18.33 -0.63
C TRP A 236 -2.65 -19.00 -1.99
N PRO A 237 -2.20 -20.27 -1.99
CA PRO A 237 -2.10 -21.03 -3.23
C PRO A 237 -3.49 -21.24 -3.85
N VAL A 238 -3.50 -21.36 -5.19
CA VAL A 238 -4.75 -21.46 -5.95
C VAL A 238 -5.33 -22.87 -5.83
N ARG A 239 -6.66 -22.94 -5.83
CA ARG A 239 -7.40 -24.20 -5.69
C ARG A 239 -7.94 -24.69 -7.02
N THR A 240 -7.99 -26.02 -7.20
CA THR A 240 -8.57 -26.66 -8.39
C THR A 240 -10.09 -26.50 -8.51
N ASP A 241 -10.76 -26.12 -7.41
CA ASP A 241 -12.21 -25.98 -7.32
C ASP A 241 -12.68 -24.51 -7.42
N ASN A 242 -11.77 -23.56 -7.70
CA ASN A 242 -12.02 -22.12 -7.72
C ASN A 242 -12.62 -21.54 -6.43
N ALA A 243 -12.57 -22.27 -5.32
CA ALA A 243 -13.18 -21.87 -4.05
C ALA A 243 -12.23 -21.08 -3.14
N GLN A 244 -11.15 -20.48 -3.68
CA GLN A 244 -10.14 -19.79 -2.87
C GLN A 244 -10.65 -18.59 -2.05
N CYS A 245 -11.87 -18.10 -2.31
CA CYS A 245 -12.49 -17.02 -1.55
C CYS A 245 -13.52 -17.48 -0.50
N THR A 246 -13.82 -18.78 -0.45
CA THR A 246 -14.90 -19.32 0.38
C THR A 246 -14.51 -20.58 1.14
N ALA A 247 -13.50 -21.30 0.67
CA ALA A 247 -12.96 -22.49 1.32
C ALA A 247 -11.76 -22.15 2.22
N GLY A 248 -11.41 -23.09 3.11
CA GLY A 248 -10.27 -22.93 4.01
C GLY A 248 -8.90 -23.03 3.33
N ARG A 249 -7.86 -22.66 4.09
CA ARG A 249 -6.45 -22.68 3.70
C ARG A 249 -6.03 -24.06 3.20
N ILE A 250 -5.18 -24.10 2.19
CA ILE A 250 -4.58 -25.33 1.62
C ILE A 250 -3.06 -25.25 1.64
N THR A 251 -2.41 -26.40 1.57
CA THR A 251 -0.96 -26.56 1.38
C THR A 251 -0.65 -27.06 -0.03
N TRP A 252 0.63 -27.03 -0.44
CA TRP A 252 1.07 -27.63 -1.71
C TRP A 252 0.85 -29.16 -1.78
N GLU A 253 0.61 -29.83 -0.66
CA GLU A 253 0.28 -31.27 -0.57
C GLU A 253 -1.23 -31.54 -0.65
N SER A 254 -2.07 -30.50 -0.56
CA SER A 254 -3.53 -30.66 -0.56
C SER A 254 -4.02 -31.18 -1.91
N SER A 255 -5.00 -32.10 -1.89
CA SER A 255 -5.58 -32.65 -3.12
C SER A 255 -6.30 -31.61 -3.98
N THR A 256 -6.72 -30.50 -3.38
CA THR A 256 -7.35 -29.35 -4.06
C THR A 256 -6.35 -28.27 -4.47
N TYR A 257 -5.04 -28.48 -4.32
CA TYR A 257 -4.02 -27.52 -4.74
C TYR A 257 -3.83 -27.54 -6.26
N ASP A 258 -4.01 -26.39 -6.91
CA ASP A 258 -3.69 -26.22 -8.33
C ASP A 258 -2.31 -25.58 -8.51
N ARG A 259 -1.32 -26.45 -8.73
CA ARG A 259 0.06 -26.04 -9.02
C ARG A 259 0.18 -25.23 -10.30
N ALA A 260 -0.54 -25.60 -11.35
CA ALA A 260 -0.44 -24.92 -12.64
C ALA A 260 -1.01 -23.50 -12.55
N ALA A 261 -2.13 -23.33 -11.87
CA ALA A 261 -2.72 -22.03 -11.56
C ALA A 261 -1.80 -21.18 -10.67
N THR A 262 -1.25 -21.78 -9.62
CA THR A 262 -0.34 -21.07 -8.71
C THR A 262 0.93 -20.62 -9.44
N ARG A 263 1.45 -21.42 -10.38
CA ARG A 263 2.52 -21.02 -11.30
C ARG A 263 2.13 -19.78 -12.11
N GLN A 264 0.94 -19.77 -12.70
CA GLN A 264 0.43 -18.62 -13.48
C GLN A 264 0.28 -17.37 -12.61
N LEU A 265 -0.18 -17.51 -11.37
CA LEU A 265 -0.27 -16.42 -10.40
C LEU A 265 1.11 -15.82 -10.08
N ILE A 266 2.11 -16.66 -9.79
CA ILE A 266 3.50 -16.20 -9.54
C ILE A 266 4.05 -15.42 -10.73
N GLN A 267 3.81 -15.92 -11.95
CA GLN A 267 4.23 -15.26 -13.18
C GLN A 267 3.52 -13.90 -13.35
N ALA A 268 2.22 -13.82 -13.05
CA ALA A 268 1.47 -12.57 -13.09
C ALA A 268 2.01 -11.55 -12.07
N VAL A 269 2.32 -11.97 -10.84
CA VAL A 269 2.92 -11.13 -9.79
C VAL A 269 4.25 -10.54 -10.26
N ARG A 270 5.17 -11.38 -10.77
CA ARG A 270 6.47 -10.89 -11.27
C ARG A 270 6.34 -9.99 -12.49
N ALA A 271 5.41 -10.27 -13.39
CA ALA A 271 5.17 -9.45 -14.58
C ALA A 271 4.57 -8.07 -14.25
N ALA A 272 3.74 -7.98 -13.21
CA ALA A 272 3.14 -6.73 -12.76
C ALA A 272 4.13 -5.83 -12.00
N ALA A 273 5.18 -6.41 -11.42
CA ALA A 273 6.21 -5.74 -10.61
C ALA A 273 7.63 -5.97 -11.16
N PRO A 274 7.93 -5.55 -12.42
CA PRO A 274 9.19 -5.85 -13.06
C PRO A 274 10.35 -5.20 -12.30
N GLY A 275 11.26 -6.02 -11.76
CA GLY A 275 12.40 -5.56 -10.97
C GLY A 275 12.06 -5.15 -9.53
N HIS A 276 10.85 -5.46 -9.05
CA HIS A 276 10.33 -5.07 -7.73
C HIS A 276 9.84 -6.24 -6.87
N VAL A 277 10.03 -7.50 -7.31
CA VAL A 277 9.82 -8.70 -6.48
C VAL A 277 11.17 -9.27 -6.10
N LYS A 278 11.54 -9.17 -4.82
CA LYS A 278 12.83 -9.64 -4.31
C LYS A 278 12.87 -11.16 -4.24
N TYR A 279 11.84 -11.76 -3.68
CA TYR A 279 11.64 -13.20 -3.65
C TYR A 279 10.17 -13.55 -3.38
N ILE A 280 9.85 -14.83 -3.56
CA ILE A 280 8.57 -15.42 -3.16
C ILE A 280 8.92 -16.68 -2.38
N TRP A 281 8.48 -16.80 -1.12
CA TRP A 281 8.60 -18.04 -0.35
C TRP A 281 7.33 -18.86 -0.51
N PHE A 282 7.50 -20.12 -0.93
CA PHE A 282 6.44 -21.12 -1.00
C PHE A 282 7.07 -22.48 -1.27
N ASN A 283 6.75 -23.46 -0.44
CA ASN A 283 7.52 -24.71 -0.31
C ASN A 283 7.16 -25.82 -1.30
N ASP A 284 6.37 -25.53 -2.35
CA ASP A 284 6.14 -26.51 -3.41
C ASP A 284 7.46 -26.89 -4.11
N PRO A 285 7.93 -28.16 -4.00
CA PRO A 285 9.23 -28.56 -4.53
C PRO A 285 9.36 -28.36 -6.04
N THR A 286 8.24 -28.44 -6.77
CA THR A 286 8.23 -28.26 -8.23
C THR A 286 8.50 -26.79 -8.59
N LEU A 287 7.78 -25.85 -7.96
CA LEU A 287 7.96 -24.42 -8.23
C LEU A 287 9.33 -23.90 -7.77
N ILE A 288 9.90 -24.50 -6.72
CA ILE A 288 11.28 -24.26 -6.30
C ILE A 288 12.26 -24.74 -7.39
N SER A 289 12.08 -25.96 -7.91
CA SER A 289 12.97 -26.51 -8.96
C SER A 289 12.94 -25.70 -10.27
N GLU A 290 11.84 -25.01 -10.52
CA GLU A 290 11.65 -24.09 -11.65
C GLU A 290 12.22 -22.68 -11.39
N GLY A 291 12.72 -22.41 -10.18
CA GLY A 291 13.26 -21.10 -9.78
C GLY A 291 12.19 -20.01 -9.57
N LEU A 292 10.92 -20.39 -9.42
CA LEU A 292 9.82 -19.44 -9.24
C LEU A 292 9.67 -18.98 -7.79
N THR A 293 9.92 -19.89 -6.84
CA THR A 293 9.82 -19.68 -5.39
C THR A 293 11.07 -20.19 -4.67
N GLN A 294 11.20 -19.87 -3.38
CA GLN A 294 12.26 -20.35 -2.51
C GLN A 294 11.66 -21.02 -1.27
N ASN A 295 12.39 -21.98 -0.69
CA ASN A 295 11.96 -22.67 0.52
C ASN A 295 12.21 -21.80 1.78
N TRP A 296 11.23 -21.71 2.66
CA TRP A 296 11.38 -21.14 4.01
C TRP A 296 10.50 -21.90 5.01
N PRO A 297 10.93 -22.10 6.27
CA PRO A 297 10.11 -22.80 7.28
C PRO A 297 8.69 -22.22 7.37
N ALA A 298 7.69 -23.11 7.47
CA ALA A 298 6.26 -22.78 7.61
C ALA A 298 5.59 -22.07 6.41
N HIS A 299 6.14 -22.17 5.20
CA HIS A 299 5.57 -21.59 3.98
C HIS A 299 4.95 -22.65 3.04
N ASP A 300 4.34 -23.68 3.61
CA ASP A 300 3.68 -24.73 2.84
C ASP A 300 2.28 -24.34 2.36
N ASN A 301 1.69 -23.30 2.95
CA ASN A 301 0.27 -22.93 2.84
C ASN A 301 0.00 -21.51 2.31
N HIS A 302 1.05 -20.74 1.98
CA HIS A 302 0.93 -19.40 1.41
C HIS A 302 2.19 -19.04 0.63
N LEU A 303 2.02 -18.16 -0.35
CA LEU A 303 3.08 -17.47 -1.05
C LEU A 303 3.36 -16.17 -0.30
N HIS A 304 4.50 -16.08 0.36
CA HIS A 304 4.99 -14.83 0.94
C HIS A 304 5.74 -14.05 -0.14
N VAL A 305 5.15 -12.96 -0.63
CA VAL A 305 5.74 -12.11 -1.67
C VAL A 305 6.44 -10.93 -1.03
N ARG A 306 7.78 -10.90 -1.11
CA ARG A 306 8.55 -9.71 -0.70
C ARG A 306 8.77 -8.79 -1.89
N TYR A 307 8.20 -7.59 -1.81
CA TYR A 307 8.48 -6.50 -2.73
C TYR A 307 9.75 -5.75 -2.33
N CYS A 308 10.30 -4.96 -3.25
CA CYS A 308 11.47 -4.14 -3.01
C CYS A 308 11.46 -2.84 -3.82
N GLU A 309 12.26 -1.88 -3.37
CA GLU A 309 12.49 -0.59 -4.02
C GLU A 309 13.98 -0.41 -4.37
N LYS A 310 14.28 0.46 -5.34
CA LYS A 310 15.67 0.78 -5.71
C LYS A 310 16.44 1.47 -4.59
N VAL A 311 15.74 2.25 -3.76
CA VAL A 311 16.30 2.93 -2.60
C VAL A 311 15.30 2.79 -1.46
N HIS A 312 15.69 2.09 -0.39
CA HIS A 312 14.85 1.88 0.77
C HIS A 312 15.69 2.03 2.05
N PRO A 313 15.19 2.68 3.12
CA PRO A 313 15.96 2.88 4.35
C PRO A 313 16.30 1.56 5.07
N ASN A 314 15.46 0.54 4.94
CA ASN A 314 15.76 -0.82 5.38
C ASN A 314 16.31 -1.63 4.20
N SER A 315 17.57 -2.07 4.29
CA SER A 315 18.29 -2.84 3.24
C SER A 315 17.62 -4.16 2.88
N THR A 316 16.77 -4.69 3.76
CA THR A 316 15.94 -5.87 3.51
C THR A 316 15.04 -5.69 2.28
N TYR A 317 14.58 -4.47 2.01
CA TYR A 317 13.67 -4.15 0.91
C TYR A 317 14.35 -3.41 -0.26
N VAL A 318 15.68 -3.42 -0.31
CA VAL A 318 16.42 -2.91 -1.48
C VAL A 318 16.50 -3.98 -2.55
N CYS A 319 16.14 -3.63 -3.80
CA CYS A 319 16.50 -4.35 -5.01
C CYS A 319 17.93 -3.91 -5.45
#